data_AF-E1X2I2-F1
#
_entry.id   AF-E1X2I2-F1
#
_cell.length_a   1.000
_cell.length_b   1.000
_cell.length_c   1.000
_cell.angle_alpha   90.00
_cell.angle_beta   90.00
_cell.angle_gamma   90.00
#
_symmetry.space_group_name_H-M   'P 1'
#
loop_
_entity.id
_entity.type
_entity.pdbx_description
1 polymer ?
#
loop_
_entity_poly.entity_id
_entity_poly.type
_entity_poly.pdbx_seq_one_letter_code
_entity_poly.pdbx_strand_id
1 'polypeptide(L)'
;MKDKFSDCRLSIEWGRDKSLTLEWDILDHAVSFFWLKLFHSCLSEEISLNSRYVGFLQGPRDQDFVGNLLNECIDTINEDGRYFIEDRYEGEITQELLHEVHHHFSTLMGDEFSKSQFWIDSNTTIHSAICGLNDYIHELESWQSAVDVNEVDEEITSAYVTSRFFEAKGIEIQDDWNHLFSLDGQFGDLTLHYDQIGKTWLEVLLERDEVIIEDDIRPLSRLTGSFNINFFETDREYLLDTITPYALSKGIELEDSSLRLGHCCLGRLRESNMDREELISLLSKNLDISSITLMQNEEVIIRKEIPKSKERYFYSKNK
;
A
#
# COMPACT_ATOMS: atom_id res chain seq x y z
N MET A 1 -31.47 -7.21 -7.61
CA MET A 1 -31.35 -5.76 -7.33
C MET A 1 -30.08 -5.27 -8.00
N LYS A 2 -30.20 -4.84 -9.27
CA LYS A 2 -29.16 -4.15 -10.02
C LYS A 2 -29.60 -2.70 -10.09
N ASP A 3 -29.58 -2.01 -8.96
CA ASP A 3 -29.55 -0.55 -9.01
C ASP A 3 -28.12 -0.22 -9.44
N LYS A 4 -27.98 0.32 -10.64
CA LYS A 4 -26.69 0.69 -11.21
C LYS A 4 -26.00 1.64 -10.24
N PHE A 5 -24.79 1.30 -9.83
CA PHE A 5 -23.92 2.16 -9.03
C PHE A 5 -23.20 3.16 -9.94
N SER A 6 -23.90 3.64 -10.97
CA SER A 6 -23.33 4.54 -11.97
C SER A 6 -23.01 5.88 -11.34
N ASP A 7 -21.95 6.50 -11.85
CA ASP A 7 -21.55 7.88 -11.55
C ASP A 7 -21.12 8.11 -10.09
N CYS A 8 -20.39 7.15 -9.53
CA CYS A 8 -19.68 7.35 -8.27
C CYS A 8 -18.28 7.92 -8.48
N ARG A 9 -17.93 8.90 -7.65
CA ARG A 9 -16.63 9.56 -7.67
C ARG A 9 -16.02 9.60 -6.28
N LEU A 10 -14.70 9.40 -6.24
CA LEU A 10 -13.90 9.64 -5.06
C LEU A 10 -13.12 10.94 -5.27
N SER A 11 -13.24 11.88 -4.35
CA SER A 11 -12.46 13.12 -4.34
C SER A 11 -11.55 13.13 -3.11
N ILE A 12 -10.26 13.36 -3.32
CA ILE A 12 -9.25 13.39 -2.24
C ILE A 12 -8.57 14.76 -2.27
N GLU A 13 -8.56 15.40 -1.11
CA GLU A 13 -7.88 16.66 -0.89
C GLU A 13 -6.52 16.37 -0.23
N TRP A 14 -5.47 16.92 -0.84
CA TRP A 14 -4.07 16.77 -0.49
C TRP A 14 -3.51 18.08 0.02
N GLY A 15 -2.74 18.06 1.10
CA GLY A 15 -2.16 19.25 1.71
C GLY A 15 -3.17 20.03 2.56
N ARG A 16 -2.64 20.73 3.58
CA ARG A 16 -3.42 21.57 4.51
C ARG A 16 -3.35 23.05 4.15
N ASP A 17 -2.15 23.52 3.80
CA ASP A 17 -1.87 24.94 3.53
C ASP A 17 -2.05 25.31 2.06
N LYS A 18 -1.73 24.36 1.17
CA LYS A 18 -1.98 24.44 -0.28
C LYS A 18 -2.69 23.15 -0.68
N SER A 19 -4.02 23.22 -0.76
CA SER A 19 -4.79 22.03 -1.10
C SER A 19 -4.81 21.77 -2.60
N LEU A 20 -4.52 20.53 -2.96
CA LEU A 20 -4.72 19.96 -4.30
C LEU A 20 -5.88 18.98 -4.19
N THR A 21 -6.87 19.08 -5.06
CA THR A 21 -7.96 18.10 -5.13
C THR A 21 -7.78 17.25 -6.38
N LEU A 22 -7.79 15.93 -6.18
CA LEU A 22 -7.82 14.95 -7.25
C LEU A 22 -9.13 14.17 -7.19
N GLU A 23 -9.67 13.79 -8.34
CA GLU A 23 -10.93 13.05 -8.45
C GLU A 23 -10.73 11.76 -9.23
N TRP A 24 -11.42 10.71 -8.84
CA TRP A 24 -11.44 9.43 -9.52
C TRP A 24 -12.86 9.06 -9.92
N ASP A 25 -13.04 8.69 -11.19
CA ASP A 25 -14.25 8.06 -11.67
C ASP A 25 -14.20 6.57 -11.34
N ILE A 26 -15.12 6.11 -10.48
CA ILE A 26 -15.15 4.72 -10.01
C ILE A 26 -15.74 3.81 -11.10
N LEU A 27 -15.04 2.72 -11.40
CA LEU A 27 -15.40 1.78 -12.46
C LEU A 27 -16.65 0.96 -12.07
N ASP A 28 -17.52 0.71 -13.04
CA ASP A 28 -18.76 -0.07 -12.84
C ASP A 28 -18.50 -1.59 -13.04
N HIS A 29 -17.92 -2.22 -12.01
CA HIS A 29 -17.81 -3.68 -11.92
C HIS A 29 -18.01 -4.18 -10.49
N ALA A 30 -18.12 -5.51 -10.34
CA ALA A 30 -18.50 -6.16 -9.09
C ALA A 30 -17.55 -5.79 -7.92
N VAL A 31 -16.23 -5.84 -8.15
CA VAL A 31 -15.24 -5.48 -7.12
C VAL A 31 -15.42 -4.04 -6.64
N SER A 32 -15.48 -3.04 -7.53
CA SER A 32 -15.71 -1.64 -7.16
C SER A 32 -16.99 -1.44 -6.37
N PHE A 33 -18.08 -2.13 -6.74
CA PHE A 33 -19.33 -2.07 -5.99
C PHE A 33 -19.18 -2.57 -4.54
N PHE A 34 -18.51 -3.70 -4.33
CA PHE A 34 -18.28 -4.22 -2.97
C PHE A 34 -17.27 -3.37 -2.20
N TRP A 35 -16.21 -2.90 -2.87
CA TRP A 35 -15.25 -1.97 -2.30
C TRP A 35 -15.95 -0.70 -1.81
N LEU A 36 -16.80 -0.07 -2.62
CA LEU A 36 -17.54 1.15 -2.26
C LEU A 36 -18.38 0.96 -1.00
N LYS A 37 -19.03 -0.20 -0.84
CA LYS A 37 -19.80 -0.52 0.37
C LYS A 37 -18.91 -0.62 1.61
N LEU A 38 -17.78 -1.31 1.49
CA LEU A 38 -16.83 -1.49 2.60
C LEU A 38 -16.15 -0.16 2.94
N PHE A 39 -15.74 0.58 1.93
CA PHE A 39 -15.17 1.93 2.04
C PHE A 39 -16.13 2.89 2.75
N HIS A 40 -17.38 2.96 2.30
CA HIS A 40 -18.43 3.76 2.94
C HIS A 40 -18.66 3.33 4.40
N SER A 41 -18.69 2.02 4.69
CA SER A 41 -18.79 1.51 6.08
C SER A 41 -17.62 1.99 6.93
N CYS A 42 -16.39 1.90 6.43
CA CYS A 42 -15.20 2.34 7.16
C CYS A 42 -15.24 3.83 7.47
N LEU A 43 -15.64 4.67 6.49
CA LEU A 43 -15.80 6.10 6.71
C LEU A 43 -16.90 6.42 7.73
N SER A 44 -18.04 5.70 7.66
CA SER A 44 -19.22 5.92 8.53
C SER A 44 -19.00 5.45 9.98
N GLU A 45 -18.29 4.34 10.17
CA GLU A 45 -17.94 3.78 11.49
C GLU A 45 -16.72 4.47 12.13
N GLU A 46 -16.26 5.55 11.50
CA GLU A 46 -15.11 6.32 11.87
C GLU A 46 -13.78 5.55 11.98
N ILE A 47 -13.64 4.43 11.27
CA ILE A 47 -12.39 3.65 11.25
C ILE A 47 -11.25 4.56 10.77
N SER A 48 -10.11 4.51 11.47
CA SER A 48 -8.94 5.32 11.14
C SER A 48 -8.36 4.88 9.80
N LEU A 49 -8.23 5.84 8.89
CA LEU A 49 -7.50 5.66 7.65
C LEU A 49 -6.05 6.05 7.88
N ASN A 50 -5.15 5.13 7.59
CA ASN A 50 -3.72 5.35 7.63
C ASN A 50 -3.17 5.31 6.22
N SER A 51 -2.50 6.39 5.81
CA SER A 51 -1.86 6.47 4.50
C SER A 51 -0.34 6.38 4.64
N ARG A 52 0.29 5.68 3.71
CA ARG A 52 1.73 5.72 3.49
C ARG A 52 2.00 6.29 2.12
N TYR A 53 3.11 7.00 2.00
CA TYR A 53 3.51 7.70 0.80
C TYR A 53 4.86 7.16 0.39
N VAL A 54 4.88 6.39 -0.69
CA VAL A 54 6.02 5.57 -1.07
C VAL A 54 6.56 6.06 -2.42
N GLY A 55 7.88 6.13 -2.56
CA GLY A 55 8.54 6.53 -3.82
C GLY A 55 8.47 8.03 -4.16
N PHE A 56 8.11 8.90 -3.21
CA PHE A 56 8.05 10.36 -3.42
C PHE A 56 9.40 11.05 -3.15
N LEU A 57 10.29 11.03 -4.13
CA LEU A 57 11.69 11.47 -3.98
C LEU A 57 11.90 12.96 -3.62
N GLN A 58 10.95 13.83 -3.96
CA GLN A 58 11.09 15.28 -3.77
C GLN A 58 10.46 15.81 -2.47
N GLY A 59 10.14 14.88 -1.54
CA GLY A 59 9.40 15.18 -0.32
C GLY A 59 10.26 15.25 0.94
N PRO A 60 9.66 15.64 2.08
CA PRO A 60 10.33 15.64 3.37
C PRO A 60 10.52 14.24 3.97
N ARG A 61 9.91 13.20 3.36
CA ARG A 61 10.07 11.79 3.74
C ARG A 61 11.21 11.16 2.92
N ASP A 62 12.44 11.64 3.13
CA ASP A 62 13.62 11.07 2.49
C ASP A 62 14.08 9.76 3.16
N GLN A 63 15.12 9.15 2.60
CA GLN A 63 15.70 7.90 3.10
C GLN A 63 16.03 7.98 4.60
N ASP A 64 16.68 9.06 5.04
CA ASP A 64 17.08 9.23 6.44
C ASP A 64 15.87 9.41 7.35
N PHE A 65 14.86 10.14 6.89
CA PHE A 65 13.61 10.28 7.62
C PHE A 65 12.96 8.91 7.86
N VAL A 66 12.80 8.09 6.82
CA VAL A 66 12.20 6.75 6.93
C VAL A 66 13.05 5.82 7.78
N GLY A 67 14.38 5.83 7.58
CA GLY A 67 15.31 5.02 8.37
C GLY A 67 15.33 5.39 9.85
N ASN A 68 15.18 6.67 10.20
CA ASN A 68 15.02 7.10 11.58
C ASN A 68 13.71 6.60 12.21
N LEU A 69 12.60 6.59 11.46
CA LEU A 69 11.34 6.05 11.95
C LEU A 69 11.40 4.52 12.18
N LEU A 70 12.16 3.81 11.33
CA LEU A 70 12.47 2.40 11.56
C LEU A 70 13.22 2.23 12.90
N ASN A 71 14.26 3.03 13.13
CA ASN A 71 15.01 3.01 14.39
C ASN A 71 14.14 3.32 15.62
N GLU A 72 13.18 4.25 15.51
CA GLU A 72 12.26 4.55 16.60
C GLU A 72 11.29 3.37 16.91
N CYS A 73 10.89 2.59 15.88
CA CYS A 73 10.14 1.35 16.09
C CYS A 73 10.98 0.31 16.83
N ILE A 74 12.23 0.15 16.42
CA ILE A 74 13.19 -0.75 17.07
C ILE A 74 13.42 -0.33 18.53
N ASP A 75 13.58 0.96 18.81
CA ASP A 75 13.71 1.48 20.18
C ASP A 75 12.48 1.16 21.02
N THR A 76 11.29 1.33 20.46
CA THR A 76 10.03 1.02 21.15
C THR A 76 9.92 -0.46 21.52
N ILE A 77 10.37 -1.36 20.64
CA ILE A 77 10.42 -2.81 20.90
C ILE A 77 11.50 -3.14 21.94
N ASN A 78 12.67 -2.53 21.84
CA ASN A 78 13.79 -2.76 22.77
C ASN A 78 13.47 -2.23 24.19
N GLU A 79 12.75 -1.11 24.31
CA GLU A 79 12.27 -0.53 25.59
C GLU A 79 11.34 -1.48 26.36
N ASP A 80 10.61 -2.35 25.67
CA ASP A 80 9.73 -3.35 26.28
C ASP A 80 10.51 -4.45 27.05
N GLY A 81 11.75 -4.73 26.63
CA GLY A 81 12.70 -5.59 27.33
C GLY A 81 12.45 -7.10 27.24
N ARG A 82 11.35 -7.55 26.59
CA ARG A 82 11.10 -8.97 26.32
C ARG A 82 11.78 -9.48 25.05
N TYR A 83 12.16 -8.56 24.14
CA TYR A 83 12.85 -8.84 22.89
C TYR A 83 13.89 -7.74 22.63
N PHE A 84 14.93 -8.06 21.87
CA PHE A 84 15.98 -7.10 21.54
C PHE A 84 16.41 -7.26 20.09
N ILE A 85 16.49 -6.14 19.37
CA ILE A 85 16.94 -6.00 17.99
C ILE A 85 18.20 -5.15 17.99
N GLU A 86 19.29 -5.71 17.46
CA GLU A 86 20.59 -5.04 17.35
C GLU A 86 20.73 -4.25 16.04
N ASP A 87 20.10 -4.74 14.98
CA ASP A 87 20.20 -4.18 13.63
C ASP A 87 19.55 -2.79 13.55
N ARG A 88 20.31 -1.81 13.04
CA ARG A 88 19.90 -0.41 12.97
C ARG A 88 20.14 0.14 11.57
N TYR A 89 19.31 1.10 11.18
CA TYR A 89 19.60 1.95 10.05
C TYR A 89 20.70 2.96 10.44
N GLU A 90 21.81 2.96 9.69
CA GLU A 90 22.97 3.83 9.93
C GLU A 90 23.28 4.78 8.75
N GLY A 91 22.28 5.08 7.91
CA GLY A 91 22.43 5.98 6.76
C GLY A 91 22.55 5.28 5.39
N GLU A 92 22.54 3.96 5.36
CA GLU A 92 22.61 3.16 4.13
C GLU A 92 21.56 2.05 4.16
N ILE A 93 20.90 1.82 3.01
CA ILE A 93 19.97 0.71 2.83
C ILE A 93 20.79 -0.49 2.33
N THR A 94 20.94 -1.51 3.18
CA THR A 94 21.58 -2.78 2.80
C THR A 94 20.54 -3.90 2.79
N GLN A 95 20.71 -4.85 1.87
CA GLN A 95 19.85 -6.04 1.81
C GLN A 95 19.93 -6.86 3.11
N GLU A 96 21.08 -6.89 3.77
CA GLU A 96 21.26 -7.53 5.09
C GLU A 96 20.36 -6.88 6.15
N LEU A 97 20.36 -5.54 6.26
CA LEU A 97 19.49 -4.82 7.19
C LEU A 97 18.01 -5.12 6.92
N LEU A 98 17.59 -5.03 5.66
CA LEU A 98 16.20 -5.28 5.27
C LEU A 98 15.76 -6.70 5.64
N HIS A 99 16.60 -7.70 5.35
CA HIS A 99 16.33 -9.10 5.68
C HIS A 99 16.25 -9.36 7.19
N GLU A 100 17.22 -8.88 7.98
CA GLU A 100 17.25 -9.14 9.42
C GLU A 100 16.07 -8.46 10.14
N VAL A 101 15.76 -7.21 9.80
CA VAL A 101 14.62 -6.51 10.40
C VAL A 101 13.30 -7.14 9.95
N HIS A 102 13.18 -7.62 8.70
CA HIS A 102 12.00 -8.35 8.24
C HIS A 102 11.85 -9.68 8.99
N HIS A 103 12.94 -10.38 9.28
CA HIS A 103 12.93 -11.58 10.11
C HIS A 103 12.45 -11.31 11.54
N HIS A 104 12.88 -10.20 12.15
CA HIS A 104 12.38 -9.76 13.45
C HIS A 104 10.87 -9.49 13.43
N PHE A 105 10.37 -8.82 12.39
CA PHE A 105 8.94 -8.62 12.21
C PHE A 105 8.16 -9.94 12.17
N SER A 106 8.57 -10.89 11.33
CA SER A 106 7.91 -12.20 11.23
C SER A 106 7.94 -12.95 12.57
N THR A 107 9.07 -12.90 13.29
CA THR A 107 9.22 -13.53 14.61
C THR A 107 8.27 -12.92 15.65
N LEU A 108 8.18 -11.59 15.69
CA LEU A 108 7.38 -10.86 16.67
C LEU A 108 5.89 -10.92 16.37
N MET A 109 5.48 -10.90 15.10
CA MET A 109 4.08 -10.93 14.73
C MET A 109 3.50 -12.36 14.69
N GLY A 110 4.30 -13.32 14.24
CA GLY A 110 3.82 -14.64 13.79
C GLY A 110 3.28 -14.58 12.36
N ASP A 111 2.56 -15.62 11.96
CA ASP A 111 2.02 -15.74 10.60
C ASP A 111 0.56 -15.23 10.50
N GLU A 112 -0.06 -15.38 9.32
CA GLU A 112 -1.45 -14.98 9.08
C GLU A 112 -2.45 -15.79 9.92
N PHE A 113 -2.17 -17.06 10.20
CA PHE A 113 -3.08 -17.99 10.88
C PHE A 113 -2.83 -18.09 12.39
N SER A 114 -1.59 -17.81 12.83
CA SER A 114 -1.14 -17.96 14.20
C SER A 114 -0.24 -16.80 14.59
N LYS A 115 -0.82 -15.84 15.32
CA LYS A 115 -0.04 -14.77 15.95
C LYS A 115 0.92 -15.33 16.98
N SER A 116 2.11 -14.75 17.06
CA SER A 116 3.09 -15.15 18.06
C SER A 116 2.57 -14.88 19.48
N GLN A 117 3.10 -15.60 20.46
CA GLN A 117 2.78 -15.30 21.86
C GLN A 117 3.20 -13.87 22.25
N PHE A 118 4.30 -13.37 21.68
CA PHE A 118 4.76 -12.00 21.88
C PHE A 118 3.70 -10.99 21.42
N TRP A 119 3.11 -11.20 20.24
CA TRP A 119 2.04 -10.36 19.71
C TRP A 119 0.82 -10.39 20.62
N ILE A 120 0.36 -11.59 21.00
CA ILE A 120 -0.83 -11.75 21.85
C ILE A 120 -0.68 -11.02 23.19
N ASP A 121 0.51 -11.07 23.79
CA ASP A 121 0.80 -10.47 25.09
C ASP A 121 1.19 -8.99 25.01
N SER A 122 1.21 -8.39 23.82
CA SER A 122 1.65 -7.02 23.60
C SER A 122 0.50 -6.00 23.54
N ASN A 123 0.81 -4.75 23.88
CA ASN A 123 -0.14 -3.64 23.79
C ASN A 123 -0.10 -2.98 22.40
N THR A 124 -1.04 -2.06 22.16
CA THR A 124 -1.17 -1.36 20.88
C THR A 124 0.09 -0.60 20.46
N THR A 125 0.86 -0.04 21.40
CA THR A 125 2.13 0.66 21.07
C THR A 125 3.17 -0.31 20.51
N ILE A 126 3.28 -1.50 21.10
CA ILE A 126 4.18 -2.54 20.61
C ILE A 126 3.67 -3.14 19.29
N HIS A 127 2.36 -3.35 19.15
CA HIS A 127 1.76 -3.77 17.87
C HIS A 127 2.07 -2.78 16.76
N SER A 128 1.91 -1.48 17.04
CA SER A 128 2.30 -0.41 16.13
C SER A 128 3.77 -0.53 15.75
N ALA A 129 4.69 -0.60 16.72
CA ALA A 129 6.13 -0.68 16.43
C ALA A 129 6.49 -1.93 15.59
N ILE A 130 5.90 -3.09 15.88
CA ILE A 130 6.10 -4.31 15.08
C ILE A 130 5.62 -4.10 13.64
N CYS A 131 4.41 -3.58 13.44
CA CYS A 131 3.92 -3.26 12.09
C CYS A 131 4.81 -2.22 11.38
N GLY A 132 5.37 -1.27 12.14
CA GLY A 132 6.30 -0.26 11.65
C GLY A 132 7.57 -0.86 11.08
N LEU A 133 8.10 -1.95 11.66
CA LEU A 133 9.27 -2.64 11.10
C LEU A 133 9.03 -3.02 9.62
N ASN A 134 7.97 -3.78 9.35
CA ASN A 134 7.63 -4.21 7.99
C ASN A 134 7.33 -3.02 7.07
N ASP A 135 6.56 -2.07 7.56
CA ASP A 135 6.15 -0.93 6.75
C ASP A 135 7.32 -0.06 6.30
N TYR A 136 8.27 0.21 7.19
CA TYR A 136 9.41 1.08 6.90
C TYR A 136 10.52 0.38 6.12
N ILE A 137 10.68 -0.95 6.26
CA ILE A 137 11.52 -1.75 5.36
C ILE A 137 11.02 -1.60 3.92
N HIS A 138 9.74 -1.85 3.67
CA HIS A 138 9.18 -1.75 2.31
C HIS A 138 9.20 -0.31 1.78
N GLU A 139 9.05 0.69 2.65
CA GLU A 139 9.20 2.10 2.25
C GLU A 139 10.65 2.42 1.84
N LEU A 140 11.65 1.88 2.54
CA LEU A 140 13.06 2.01 2.17
C LEU A 140 13.40 1.25 0.87
N GLU A 141 12.92 0.01 0.71
CA GLU A 141 13.08 -0.78 -0.53
C GLU A 141 12.50 -0.04 -1.73
N SER A 142 11.30 0.50 -1.57
CA SER A 142 10.62 1.26 -2.62
C SER A 142 11.28 2.61 -2.87
N TRP A 143 11.88 3.24 -1.85
CA TRP A 143 12.68 4.45 -2.02
C TRP A 143 13.91 4.18 -2.89
N GLN A 144 14.67 3.13 -2.60
CA GLN A 144 15.82 2.73 -3.41
C GLN A 144 15.38 2.41 -4.84
N SER A 145 14.30 1.65 -5.01
CA SER A 145 13.74 1.34 -6.33
C SER A 145 13.32 2.60 -7.09
N ALA A 146 12.75 3.60 -6.40
CA ALA A 146 12.38 4.88 -7.00
C ALA A 146 13.61 5.68 -7.44
N VAL A 147 14.69 5.69 -6.65
CA VAL A 147 15.97 6.31 -7.03
C VAL A 147 16.51 5.64 -8.30
N ASP A 148 16.61 4.31 -8.30
CA ASP A 148 17.15 3.55 -9.43
C ASP A 148 16.36 3.80 -10.73
N VAL A 149 15.03 3.86 -10.63
CA VAL A 149 14.15 4.18 -11.77
C VAL A 149 14.37 5.62 -12.26
N ASN A 150 14.44 6.59 -11.34
CA ASN A 150 14.59 7.99 -11.69
C ASN A 150 15.98 8.31 -12.28
N GLU A 151 17.02 7.56 -11.89
CA GLU A 151 18.36 7.64 -12.50
C GLU A 151 18.38 7.16 -13.97
N VAL A 152 17.49 6.24 -14.33
CA VAL A 152 17.35 5.75 -15.71
C VAL A 152 16.54 6.74 -16.56
N ASP A 153 15.42 7.22 -16.02
CA ASP A 153 14.55 8.19 -16.68
C ASP A 153 13.82 9.05 -15.62
N GLU A 154 14.13 10.35 -15.61
CA GLU A 154 13.57 11.30 -14.64
C GLU A 154 12.05 11.48 -14.80
N GLU A 155 11.47 11.15 -15.96
CA GLU A 155 10.03 11.21 -16.23
C GLU A 155 9.28 10.00 -15.68
N ILE A 156 9.98 8.90 -15.38
CA ILE A 156 9.39 7.70 -14.79
C ILE A 156 9.38 7.83 -13.27
N THR A 157 8.25 7.50 -12.68
CA THR A 157 8.06 7.43 -11.24
C THR A 157 7.49 6.09 -10.85
N SER A 158 7.88 5.60 -9.67
CA SER A 158 7.29 4.45 -9.00
C SER A 158 6.46 4.87 -7.78
N ALA A 159 6.10 6.16 -7.69
CA ALA A 159 5.42 6.69 -6.51
C ALA A 159 4.00 6.13 -6.36
N TYR A 160 3.61 5.81 -5.13
CA TYR A 160 2.25 5.37 -4.83
C TYR A 160 1.88 5.64 -3.38
N VAL A 161 0.58 5.60 -3.13
CA VAL A 161 -0.01 5.87 -1.83
C VAL A 161 -0.80 4.65 -1.42
N THR A 162 -0.47 4.06 -0.27
CA THR A 162 -1.29 2.99 0.31
C THR A 162 -2.19 3.57 1.37
N SER A 163 -3.50 3.39 1.26
CA SER A 163 -4.49 3.89 2.20
C SER A 163 -5.24 2.72 2.82
N ARG A 164 -4.96 2.46 4.11
CA ARG A 164 -5.45 1.28 4.84
C ARG A 164 -6.35 1.67 5.99
N PHE A 165 -7.48 0.97 6.13
CA PHE A 165 -8.31 1.01 7.31
C PHE A 165 -7.89 -0.08 8.29
N PHE A 166 -7.33 0.31 9.44
CA PHE A 166 -6.85 -0.65 10.44
C PHE A 166 -8.02 -1.49 10.99
N GLU A 167 -7.84 -2.80 11.08
CA GLU A 167 -8.86 -3.77 11.56
C GLU A 167 -10.20 -3.74 10.79
N ALA A 168 -10.22 -3.19 9.56
CA ALA A 168 -11.43 -3.15 8.77
C ALA A 168 -11.95 -4.55 8.43
N LYS A 169 -13.27 -4.71 8.52
CA LYS A 169 -13.95 -5.91 8.02
C LYS A 169 -13.74 -6.02 6.51
N GLY A 170 -13.56 -7.25 6.04
CA GLY A 170 -13.44 -7.56 4.64
C GLY A 170 -14.37 -8.69 4.22
N ILE A 171 -14.43 -8.93 2.91
CA ILE A 171 -15.07 -10.09 2.31
C ILE A 171 -14.06 -10.86 1.46
N GLU A 172 -14.36 -12.11 1.16
CA GLU A 172 -13.55 -12.92 0.27
C GLU A 172 -13.78 -12.53 -1.20
N ILE A 173 -12.68 -12.37 -1.94
CA ILE A 173 -12.67 -12.14 -3.38
C ILE A 173 -13.07 -13.44 -4.08
N GLN A 174 -14.15 -13.37 -4.85
CA GLN A 174 -14.69 -14.50 -5.58
C GLN A 174 -13.85 -14.81 -6.83
N ASP A 175 -13.73 -16.08 -7.20
CA ASP A 175 -12.96 -16.51 -8.38
C ASP A 175 -13.47 -15.91 -9.69
N ASP A 176 -14.77 -15.68 -9.79
CA ASP A 176 -15.40 -15.01 -10.94
C ASP A 176 -14.88 -13.57 -11.15
N TRP A 177 -14.15 -12.99 -10.17
CA TRP A 177 -13.54 -11.66 -10.27
C TRP A 177 -12.08 -11.70 -10.71
N ASN A 178 -11.46 -12.88 -10.89
CA ASN A 178 -10.05 -13.02 -11.25
C ASN A 178 -9.68 -12.28 -12.55
N HIS A 179 -10.61 -12.22 -13.51
CA HIS A 179 -10.44 -11.52 -14.78
C HIS A 179 -10.32 -9.98 -14.65
N LEU A 180 -10.59 -9.41 -13.47
CA LEU A 180 -10.48 -7.97 -13.19
C LEU A 180 -9.06 -7.57 -12.74
N PHE A 181 -8.17 -8.53 -12.53
CA PHE A 181 -6.76 -8.28 -12.25
C PHE A 181 -5.98 -8.13 -13.56
N SER A 182 -5.16 -7.10 -13.64
CA SER A 182 -4.43 -6.73 -14.85
C SER A 182 -3.00 -6.33 -14.52
N LEU A 183 -2.07 -6.77 -15.37
CA LEU A 183 -0.69 -6.28 -15.39
C LEU A 183 -0.61 -4.87 -15.99
N ASP A 184 -1.60 -4.46 -16.78
CA ASP A 184 -1.69 -3.09 -17.30
C ASP A 184 -2.25 -2.14 -16.24
N GLY A 185 -1.56 -1.02 -16.03
CA GLY A 185 -1.89 0.00 -15.04
C GLY A 185 -1.58 1.39 -15.60
N GLN A 186 -2.45 2.36 -15.30
CA GLN A 186 -2.30 3.73 -15.75
C GLN A 186 -1.91 4.66 -14.60
N PHE A 187 -1.25 5.76 -14.95
CA PHE A 187 -0.88 6.79 -14.00
C PHE A 187 -2.12 7.33 -13.27
N GLY A 188 -2.06 7.31 -11.94
CA GLY A 188 -3.12 7.75 -11.06
C GLY A 188 -4.19 6.70 -10.80
N ASP A 189 -4.04 5.45 -11.22
CA ASP A 189 -5.06 4.43 -10.95
C ASP A 189 -5.32 4.24 -9.46
N LEU A 190 -6.61 4.23 -9.09
CA LEU A 190 -7.07 3.76 -7.80
C LEU A 190 -7.21 2.24 -7.87
N THR A 191 -6.50 1.49 -7.03
CA THR A 191 -6.49 0.02 -7.09
C THR A 191 -6.78 -0.61 -5.73
N LEU A 192 -7.14 -1.90 -5.70
CA LEU A 192 -7.27 -2.63 -4.44
C LEU A 192 -5.94 -2.69 -3.69
N HIS A 193 -6.00 -2.44 -2.38
CA HIS A 193 -4.87 -2.67 -1.49
C HIS A 193 -4.77 -4.14 -1.10
N TYR A 194 -3.53 -4.61 -0.96
CA TYR A 194 -3.22 -5.95 -0.45
C TYR A 194 -3.25 -5.94 1.09
N ASP A 195 -4.41 -6.24 1.67
CA ASP A 195 -4.68 -6.15 3.11
C ASP A 195 -4.59 -7.53 3.81
N GLN A 196 -3.51 -8.27 3.55
CA GLN A 196 -3.24 -9.62 4.09
C GLN A 196 -1.73 -9.84 4.27
N ILE A 197 -1.30 -10.83 5.07
CA ILE A 197 0.13 -11.16 5.24
C ILE A 197 0.56 -12.17 4.17
N GLY A 198 1.79 -12.02 3.67
CA GLY A 198 2.40 -12.83 2.63
C GLY A 198 2.75 -12.00 1.39
N LYS A 199 3.40 -12.61 0.41
CA LYS A 199 3.73 -11.99 -0.88
C LYS A 199 2.71 -12.36 -1.96
N THR A 200 2.50 -11.46 -2.90
CA THR A 200 1.77 -11.77 -4.14
C THR A 200 2.64 -12.61 -5.08
N TRP A 201 2.01 -13.31 -6.02
CA TRP A 201 2.74 -13.97 -7.09
C TRP A 201 3.56 -13.01 -7.94
N LEU A 202 3.08 -11.79 -8.17
CA LEU A 202 3.81 -10.81 -8.96
C LEU A 202 5.11 -10.37 -8.27
N GLU A 203 5.08 -10.10 -6.96
CA GLU A 203 6.27 -9.74 -6.17
C GLU A 203 7.32 -10.86 -6.23
N VAL A 204 6.92 -12.09 -5.91
CA VAL A 204 7.82 -13.27 -5.95
C VAL A 204 8.47 -13.46 -7.32
N LEU A 205 7.70 -13.24 -8.39
CA LEU A 205 8.18 -13.39 -9.76
C LEU A 205 9.15 -12.27 -10.18
N LEU A 206 8.92 -11.03 -9.73
CA LEU A 206 9.79 -9.89 -10.00
C LEU A 206 11.09 -9.94 -9.20
N GLU A 207 11.01 -10.32 -7.91
CA GLU A 207 12.16 -10.42 -7.00
C GLU A 207 13.03 -11.65 -7.29
N ARG A 208 12.51 -12.62 -8.06
CA ARG A 208 13.18 -13.88 -8.39
C ARG A 208 13.58 -14.68 -7.15
N ASP A 209 12.73 -14.66 -6.13
CA ASP A 209 12.96 -15.31 -4.83
C ASP A 209 13.36 -16.78 -5.00
N GLU A 210 14.65 -17.11 -4.76
CA GLU A 210 15.19 -18.45 -5.02
C GLU A 210 14.44 -19.54 -4.24
N VAL A 211 13.97 -19.18 -3.04
CA VAL A 211 13.17 -20.01 -2.14
C VAL A 211 11.71 -19.56 -2.19
N ILE A 212 10.89 -20.33 -2.90
CA ILE A 212 9.43 -20.19 -2.86
C ILE A 212 8.91 -21.01 -1.69
N ILE A 213 8.48 -20.34 -0.62
CA ILE A 213 7.71 -20.97 0.45
C ILE A 213 6.23 -20.75 0.09
N GLU A 214 5.59 -21.75 -0.51
CA GLU A 214 4.22 -21.62 -1.04
C GLU A 214 3.21 -21.09 -0.01
N ASP A 215 3.39 -21.42 1.28
CA ASP A 215 2.51 -20.95 2.37
C ASP A 215 2.58 -19.42 2.61
N ASP A 216 3.68 -18.78 2.17
CA ASP A 216 3.92 -17.34 2.27
C ASP A 216 3.47 -16.58 1.00
N ILE A 217 3.14 -17.28 -0.08
CA ILE A 217 2.65 -16.68 -1.34
C ILE A 217 1.13 -16.80 -1.41
N ARG A 218 0.44 -15.65 -1.52
CA ARG A 218 -1.02 -15.62 -1.51
C ARG A 218 -1.55 -14.65 -2.55
N PRO A 219 -2.35 -15.12 -3.53
CA PRO A 219 -3.17 -14.22 -4.33
C PRO A 219 -4.02 -13.34 -3.41
N LEU A 220 -4.29 -12.09 -3.82
CA LEU A 220 -5.14 -11.20 -3.05
C LEU A 220 -6.52 -11.85 -2.86
N SER A 221 -6.85 -12.24 -1.64
CA SER A 221 -8.05 -13.05 -1.32
C SER A 221 -9.09 -12.29 -0.52
N ARG A 222 -8.68 -11.20 0.13
CA ARG A 222 -9.52 -10.37 0.98
C ARG A 222 -9.72 -8.99 0.37
N LEU A 223 -10.99 -8.61 0.22
CA LEU A 223 -11.43 -7.28 -0.17
C LEU A 223 -11.82 -6.48 1.09
N THR A 224 -11.20 -5.32 1.30
CA THR A 224 -11.58 -4.35 2.35
C THR A 224 -11.98 -3.02 1.71
N GLY A 225 -12.19 -1.97 2.52
CA GLY A 225 -12.30 -0.59 2.03
C GLY A 225 -10.95 0.05 1.70
N SER A 226 -9.83 -0.61 2.00
CA SER A 226 -8.48 -0.10 1.74
C SER A 226 -8.19 -0.04 0.24
N PHE A 227 -7.33 0.89 -0.18
CA PHE A 227 -6.98 1.10 -1.59
C PHE A 227 -5.55 1.63 -1.74
N ASN A 228 -5.01 1.50 -2.95
CA ASN A 228 -3.79 2.19 -3.37
C ASN A 228 -4.12 3.26 -4.42
N ILE A 229 -3.28 4.29 -4.50
CA ILE A 229 -3.22 5.22 -5.63
C ILE A 229 -1.85 5.07 -6.25
N ASN A 230 -1.80 4.57 -7.48
CA ASN A 230 -0.55 4.29 -8.16
C ASN A 230 -0.22 5.45 -9.09
N PHE A 231 0.83 6.21 -8.80
CA PHE A 231 1.33 7.26 -9.69
C PHE A 231 2.43 6.74 -10.61
N PHE A 232 2.29 5.51 -11.09
CA PHE A 232 3.18 4.86 -12.03
C PHE A 232 2.36 4.13 -13.08
N GLU A 233 3.00 3.76 -14.18
CA GLU A 233 2.37 2.95 -15.24
C GLU A 233 3.00 1.57 -15.26
N THR A 234 2.18 0.57 -15.57
CA THR A 234 2.67 -0.79 -15.81
C THR A 234 2.23 -1.24 -17.18
N ASP A 235 3.17 -1.82 -17.90
CA ASP A 235 2.95 -2.37 -19.23
C ASP A 235 2.98 -3.90 -19.14
N ARG A 236 1.90 -4.54 -19.59
CA ARG A 236 1.77 -6.00 -19.54
C ARG A 236 2.87 -6.71 -20.33
N GLU A 237 3.24 -6.21 -21.51
CA GLU A 237 4.23 -6.88 -22.36
C GLU A 237 5.60 -6.88 -21.67
N TYR A 238 6.04 -5.72 -21.18
CA TYR A 238 7.27 -5.58 -20.40
C TYR A 238 7.28 -6.45 -19.14
N LEU A 239 6.19 -6.45 -18.36
CA LEU A 239 6.11 -7.26 -17.15
C LEU A 239 6.15 -8.75 -17.45
N LEU A 240 5.42 -9.21 -18.48
CA LEU A 240 5.45 -10.61 -18.90
C LEU A 240 6.85 -11.01 -19.37
N ASP A 241 7.53 -10.18 -20.17
CA ASP A 241 8.90 -10.44 -20.60
C ASP A 241 9.86 -10.57 -19.40
N THR A 242 9.63 -9.77 -18.36
CA THR A 242 10.44 -9.76 -17.13
C THR A 242 10.24 -11.04 -16.31
N ILE A 243 9.00 -11.48 -16.11
CA ILE A 243 8.66 -12.58 -15.20
C ILE A 243 8.64 -13.97 -15.86
N THR A 244 8.41 -14.04 -17.18
CA THR A 244 8.26 -15.32 -17.92
C THR A 244 9.44 -16.28 -17.74
N PRO A 245 10.71 -15.85 -17.85
CA PRO A 245 11.83 -16.78 -17.69
C PRO A 245 11.83 -17.46 -16.32
N TYR A 246 11.52 -16.71 -15.27
CA TYR A 246 11.50 -17.22 -13.91
C TYR A 246 10.28 -18.11 -13.64
N ALA A 247 9.10 -17.66 -14.06
CA ALA A 247 7.86 -18.44 -13.96
C ALA A 247 8.00 -19.82 -14.62
N LEU A 248 8.55 -19.87 -15.83
CA LEU A 248 8.82 -21.13 -16.55
C LEU A 248 9.79 -22.05 -15.78
N SER A 249 10.82 -21.48 -15.16
CA SER A 249 11.80 -22.26 -14.37
C SER A 249 11.18 -22.92 -13.12
N LYS A 250 10.08 -22.36 -12.61
CA LYS A 250 9.35 -22.85 -11.45
C LYS A 250 8.06 -23.60 -11.81
N GLY A 251 7.73 -23.72 -13.09
CA GLY A 251 6.51 -24.39 -13.56
C GLY A 251 5.22 -23.64 -13.26
N ILE A 252 5.28 -22.30 -13.15
CA ILE A 252 4.13 -21.43 -12.91
C ILE A 252 3.48 -21.06 -14.24
N GLU A 253 2.16 -21.27 -14.35
CA GLU A 253 1.35 -20.93 -15.54
C GLU A 253 0.84 -19.48 -15.43
N LEU A 254 1.46 -18.54 -16.15
CA LEU A 254 1.12 -17.10 -16.05
C LEU A 254 -0.29 -16.76 -16.56
N GLU A 255 -0.89 -17.63 -17.36
CA GLU A 255 -2.27 -17.52 -17.82
C GLU A 255 -3.30 -17.94 -16.75
N ASP A 256 -2.87 -18.54 -15.64
CA ASP A 256 -3.76 -18.87 -14.53
C ASP A 256 -4.23 -17.60 -13.81
N SER A 257 -5.48 -17.21 -14.09
CA SER A 257 -6.13 -16.07 -13.46
C SER A 257 -6.25 -16.20 -11.92
N SER A 258 -6.15 -17.41 -11.36
CA SER A 258 -6.17 -17.63 -9.90
C SER A 258 -4.97 -17.00 -9.19
N LEU A 259 -3.86 -16.78 -9.92
CA LEU A 259 -2.67 -16.09 -9.41
C LEU A 259 -2.94 -14.60 -9.14
N ARG A 260 -3.99 -14.03 -9.76
CA ARG A 260 -4.40 -12.62 -9.62
C ARG A 260 -3.24 -11.65 -9.87
N LEU A 261 -2.48 -11.89 -10.94
CA LEU A 261 -1.31 -11.08 -11.29
C LEU A 261 -1.69 -9.63 -11.59
N GLY A 262 -0.93 -8.69 -11.02
CA GLY A 262 -1.12 -7.26 -11.20
C GLY A 262 -2.16 -6.67 -10.25
N HIS A 263 -2.90 -5.67 -10.72
CA HIS A 263 -3.79 -4.86 -9.90
C HIS A 263 -5.24 -4.97 -10.35
N CYS A 264 -6.16 -4.90 -9.39
CA CYS A 264 -7.58 -4.68 -9.68
C CYS A 264 -7.87 -3.18 -9.58
N CYS A 265 -8.02 -2.53 -10.73
CA CYS A 265 -8.37 -1.11 -10.81
C CYS A 265 -9.81 -0.89 -10.33
N LEU A 266 -9.98 0.06 -9.43
CA LEU A 266 -11.26 0.47 -8.86
C LEU A 266 -11.79 1.74 -9.50
N GLY A 267 -10.89 2.65 -9.89
CA GLY A 267 -11.23 3.95 -10.43
C GLY A 267 -10.09 4.59 -11.19
N ARG A 268 -10.43 5.44 -12.16
CA ARG A 268 -9.48 6.15 -13.01
C ARG A 268 -9.40 7.61 -12.58
N LEU A 269 -8.19 8.14 -12.46
CA LEU A 269 -7.97 9.55 -12.19
C LEU A 269 -8.61 10.38 -13.31
N ARG A 270 -9.41 11.37 -12.95
CA ARG A 270 -9.95 12.35 -13.91
C ARG A 270 -8.81 13.26 -14.35
N GLU A 271 -8.82 13.63 -15.64
CA GLU A 271 -7.81 14.51 -16.21
C GLU A 271 -7.59 15.74 -15.32
N SER A 272 -6.35 15.92 -14.88
CA SER A 272 -5.86 17.15 -14.27
C SER A 272 -5.34 18.06 -15.38
N ASN A 273 -5.45 19.38 -15.18
CA ASN A 273 -4.78 20.34 -16.07
C ASN A 273 -3.27 20.44 -15.80
N MET A 274 -2.76 19.70 -14.81
CA MET A 274 -1.33 19.65 -14.47
C MET A 274 -0.64 18.53 -15.25
N ASP A 275 0.60 18.79 -15.63
CA ASP A 275 1.50 17.75 -16.10
C ASP A 275 1.81 16.74 -14.99
N ARG A 276 2.15 15.49 -15.35
CA ARG A 276 2.42 14.40 -14.40
C ARG A 276 3.60 14.74 -13.47
N GLU A 277 4.67 15.31 -13.99
CA GLU A 277 5.86 15.69 -13.21
C GLU A 277 5.50 16.80 -12.20
N GLU A 278 4.76 17.82 -12.66
CA GLU A 278 4.28 18.90 -11.80
C GLU A 278 3.38 18.35 -10.67
N LEU A 279 2.49 17.43 -11.00
CA LEU A 279 1.60 16.78 -10.05
C LEU A 279 2.40 16.00 -8.99
N ILE A 280 3.36 15.17 -9.40
CA ILE A 280 4.21 14.40 -8.49
C ILE A 280 5.05 15.32 -7.60
N SER A 281 5.63 16.38 -8.16
CA SER A 281 6.40 17.36 -7.39
C SER A 281 5.53 18.06 -6.34
N LEU A 282 4.28 18.40 -6.69
CA LEU A 282 3.35 19.04 -5.77
C LEU A 282 2.90 18.09 -4.65
N LEU A 283 2.57 16.84 -4.99
CA LEU A 283 2.23 15.79 -4.03
C LEU A 283 3.40 15.50 -3.09
N SER A 284 4.62 15.35 -3.61
CA SER A 284 5.83 15.08 -2.83
C SER A 284 6.06 16.12 -1.73
N LYS A 285 5.73 17.38 -1.99
CA LYS A 285 5.85 18.48 -1.01
C LYS A 285 4.72 18.52 0.01
N ASN A 286 3.61 17.80 -0.24
CA ASN A 286 2.37 17.85 0.53
C ASN A 286 1.82 16.44 0.78
N LEU A 287 2.62 15.56 1.36
CA LEU A 287 2.29 14.17 1.70
C LEU A 287 1.33 14.08 2.91
N ASP A 288 0.14 14.67 2.78
CA ASP A 288 -0.93 14.61 3.77
C ASP A 288 -2.29 14.63 3.06
N ILE A 289 -3.07 13.56 3.19
CA ILE A 289 -4.48 13.59 2.81
C ILE A 289 -5.23 14.36 3.90
N SER A 290 -5.83 15.49 3.54
CA SER A 290 -6.58 16.34 4.47
C SER A 290 -8.05 15.95 4.54
N SER A 291 -8.65 15.53 3.43
CA SER A 291 -10.03 15.04 3.40
C SER A 291 -10.29 14.04 2.28
N ILE A 292 -11.32 13.21 2.47
CA ILE A 292 -11.84 12.31 1.44
C ILE A 292 -13.35 12.48 1.34
N THR A 293 -13.84 12.60 0.11
CA THR A 293 -15.26 12.78 -0.21
C THR A 293 -15.70 11.72 -1.21
N LEU A 294 -16.72 10.94 -0.85
CA LEU A 294 -17.41 10.03 -1.76
C LEU A 294 -18.66 10.73 -2.30
N MET A 295 -18.80 10.74 -3.62
CA MET A 295 -19.91 11.38 -4.34
C MET A 295 -20.64 10.37 -5.21
N GLN A 296 -21.92 10.60 -5.44
CA GLN A 296 -22.75 9.87 -6.40
C GLN A 296 -23.70 10.84 -7.08
N ASN A 297 -23.76 10.85 -8.42
CA ASN A 297 -24.61 11.77 -9.19
C ASN A 297 -24.43 13.25 -8.79
N GLU A 298 -23.18 13.70 -8.62
CA GLU A 298 -22.83 15.06 -8.12
C GLU A 298 -23.21 15.35 -6.66
N GLU A 299 -23.89 14.44 -5.96
CA GLU A 299 -24.24 14.60 -4.55
C GLU A 299 -23.17 14.00 -3.64
N VAL A 300 -22.82 14.71 -2.56
CA VAL A 300 -21.91 14.20 -1.54
C VAL A 300 -22.64 13.16 -0.71
N ILE A 301 -22.16 11.91 -0.75
CA ILE A 301 -22.68 10.82 0.06
C ILE A 301 -22.05 10.86 1.45
N ILE A 302 -20.73 11.00 1.51
CA ILE A 302 -19.98 11.13 2.77
C ILE A 302 -18.72 11.94 2.52
N ARG A 303 -18.39 12.82 3.46
CA ARG A 303 -17.10 13.50 3.53
C ARG A 303 -16.48 13.24 4.89
N LYS A 304 -15.19 12.94 4.90
CA LYS A 304 -14.41 12.74 6.11
C LYS A 304 -13.16 13.60 6.06
N GLU A 305 -13.04 14.48 7.05
CA GLU A 305 -11.79 15.16 7.35
C GLU A 305 -10.85 14.16 7.99
N ILE A 306 -9.65 14.03 7.44
CA ILE A 306 -8.60 13.19 7.99
C ILE A 306 -7.84 14.08 8.97
N PRO A 307 -7.77 13.72 10.26
CA PRO A 307 -6.96 14.50 11.20
C PRO A 307 -5.50 14.45 10.75
N LYS A 308 -4.72 15.49 11.09
CA LYS A 308 -3.28 15.45 10.84
C LYS A 308 -2.74 14.24 11.58
N SER A 309 -2.44 13.19 10.84
CA SER A 309 -1.94 11.98 11.45
C SER A 309 -0.61 12.36 12.12
N LYS A 310 -0.48 12.02 13.39
CA LYS A 310 0.85 11.63 13.85
C LYS A 310 1.10 10.36 13.07
N GLU A 311 2.17 10.32 12.30
CA GLU A 311 2.47 9.17 11.44
C GLU A 311 2.25 7.86 12.21
N ARG A 312 1.75 6.85 11.48
CA ARG A 312 1.06 5.61 11.91
C ARG A 312 1.57 4.93 13.18
N TYR A 313 2.79 5.21 13.64
CA TYR A 313 3.49 4.47 14.68
C TYR A 313 3.77 5.25 15.95
N PHE A 314 3.56 6.56 15.96
CA PHE A 314 3.58 7.35 17.18
C PHE A 314 2.18 7.85 17.47
N TYR A 315 1.32 6.94 17.98
CA TYR A 315 0.37 7.35 19.00
C TYR A 315 1.20 7.95 20.12
N SER A 316 1.51 9.24 20.00
CA SER A 316 2.36 9.95 20.93
C SER A 316 1.88 9.59 22.32
N LYS A 317 2.79 9.11 23.17
CA LYS A 317 2.61 9.10 24.62
C LYS A 317 1.90 10.42 24.95
N ASN A 318 0.60 10.35 25.31
CA ASN A 318 -0.08 11.52 25.85
C ASN A 318 0.70 11.86 27.11
N LYS A 319 1.58 12.85 27.03
CA LYS A 319 2.15 13.51 28.20
C LYS A 319 1.15 14.53 28.71
#